data_AF-A0A7W8MUW8-F1
#
_entry.id   AF-A0A7W8MUW8-F1
#
_cell.length_a   1.000
_cell.length_b   1.000
_cell.length_c   1.000
_cell.angle_alpha   90.00
_cell.angle_beta   90.00
_cell.angle_gamma   90.00
#
_symmetry.space_group_name_H-M   'P 1'
#
loop_
_entity.id
_entity.type
_entity.pdbx_description
1 polymer ?
#
loop_
_entity_poly.entity_id
_entity_poly.type
_entity_poly.pdbx_seq_one_letter_code
_entity_poly.pdbx_strand_id
1 'polypeptide(L)'
;MEAKFLAWDWEIGEFKKIPSNNVVEAIYIAWNYEFDVYEADTQKLIFSGQLDNEENSELLQKYGIRMIDHKGYRKLQDIESGEIYEAPWH
;
A
#
# COMPACT_ATOMS: atom_id res chain seq x y z
N MET A 1 1.17 17.98 10.09
CA MET A 1 1.21 16.56 10.51
C MET A 1 2.39 15.94 9.78
N GLU A 2 3.24 15.17 10.47
CA GLU A 2 4.30 14.43 9.77
C GLU A 2 3.68 13.29 8.95
N ALA A 3 4.25 13.02 7.78
CA ALA A 3 3.80 11.94 6.91
C ALA A 3 4.24 10.60 7.51
N LYS A 4 3.33 9.64 7.61
CA LYS A 4 3.61 8.28 8.09
C LYS A 4 4.15 7.36 7.00
N PHE A 5 3.90 7.71 5.73
CA PHE A 5 4.26 6.88 4.59
C PHE A 5 5.02 7.67 3.53
N LEU A 6 5.91 6.96 2.86
CA LEU A 6 6.70 7.44 1.73
C LEU A 6 6.44 6.55 0.51
N ALA A 7 6.46 7.14 -0.68
CA ALA A 7 6.51 6.43 -1.93
C ALA A 7 7.95 6.47 -2.46
N TRP A 8 8.48 5.36 -2.98
CA TRP A 8 9.73 5.37 -3.73
C TRP A 8 9.43 5.64 -5.20
N ASP A 9 9.82 6.83 -5.66
CA ASP A 9 9.71 7.21 -7.07
C ASP A 9 10.88 6.58 -7.82
N TRP A 10 10.58 5.55 -8.62
CA TRP A 10 11.58 4.79 -9.37
C TRP A 10 12.25 5.60 -10.48
N GLU A 11 11.58 6.62 -11.02
CA GLU A 11 12.12 7.44 -12.11
C GLU A 11 13.14 8.46 -11.58
N ILE A 12 12.82 9.09 -10.46
CA ILE A 12 13.67 10.13 -9.85
C ILE A 12 14.70 9.51 -8.90
N GLY A 13 14.41 8.33 -8.34
CA GLY A 13 15.28 7.64 -7.38
C GLY A 13 15.27 8.29 -6.00
N GLU A 14 14.10 8.75 -5.54
CA GLU A 14 13.96 9.38 -4.22
C GLU A 14 12.63 9.07 -3.53
N PHE A 15 12.60 9.23 -2.20
CA PHE A 15 11.38 9.14 -1.43
C PHE A 15 10.53 10.41 -1.57
N LYS A 16 9.25 10.22 -1.89
CA LYS A 16 8.22 11.25 -1.86
C LYS A 16 7.29 11.02 -0.68
N LYS A 17 6.88 12.10 -0.01
CA LYS A 17 5.88 12.03 1.07
C LYS A 17 4.50 11.76 0.47
N ILE A 18 3.80 10.76 1.00
CA ILE A 18 2.43 10.48 0.62
C ILE A 18 1.49 11.41 1.41
N PRO A 19 0.52 12.10 0.77
CA PRO A 19 -0.37 13.03 1.45
C PRO A 19 -1.52 12.34 2.19
N SER A 20 -1.29 11.14 2.76
CA SER A 20 -2.24 10.45 3.64
C SER A 20 -1.49 9.65 4.72
N ASN A 21 -2.10 9.59 5.89
CA ASN A 21 -1.65 8.78 7.02
C ASN A 21 -2.52 7.53 7.25
N ASN A 22 -3.49 7.28 6.38
CA ASN A 22 -4.21 6.02 6.27
C ASN A 22 -3.44 5.09 5.33
N VAL A 23 -3.15 3.86 5.75
CA VAL A 23 -2.33 2.92 4.98
C VAL A 23 -3.00 2.46 3.68
N VAL A 24 -4.33 2.26 3.67
CA VAL A 24 -5.09 1.88 2.47
C VAL A 24 -5.03 3.01 1.45
N GLU A 25 -5.32 4.24 1.87
CA GLU A 25 -5.22 5.41 0.99
C GLU A 25 -3.79 5.62 0.49
N ALA A 26 -2.78 5.40 1.34
CA ALA A 26 -1.39 5.58 0.96
C ALA A 26 -0.93 4.56 -0.09
N ILE A 27 -1.26 3.28 0.12
CA ILE A 27 -1.06 2.22 -0.88
C ILE A 27 -1.77 2.59 -2.16
N TYR A 28 -3.00 3.07 -2.05
CA TYR A 28 -3.74 3.39 -3.23
C TYR A 28 -3.10 4.53 -4.04
N ILE A 29 -2.74 5.64 -3.39
CA ILE A 29 -2.03 6.74 -4.05
C ILE A 29 -0.77 6.22 -4.76
N ALA A 30 0.06 5.42 -4.10
CA ALA A 30 1.31 4.93 -4.67
C ALA A 30 1.10 3.92 -5.81
N TRP A 31 0.16 2.99 -5.65
CA TRP A 31 -0.11 1.93 -6.62
C TRP A 31 -0.60 2.48 -7.96
N ASN A 32 -1.36 3.58 -7.96
CA ASN A 32 -1.75 4.26 -9.20
C ASN A 32 -0.55 4.76 -10.04
N TYR A 33 0.62 4.93 -9.42
CA TYR A 33 1.89 5.30 -10.08
C TYR A 33 2.91 4.15 -10.09
N GLU A 34 2.49 2.93 -9.76
CA GLU A 34 3.37 1.75 -9.63
C GLU A 34 4.54 1.94 -8.64
N PHE A 35 4.37 2.81 -7.66
CA PHE A 35 5.37 3.08 -6.63
C PHE A 35 5.28 2.11 -5.45
N ASP A 36 6.42 1.83 -4.86
CA ASP A 36 6.53 1.11 -3.59
C ASP A 36 6.20 2.04 -2.42
N VAL A 37 5.63 1.48 -1.35
CA VAL A 37 5.29 2.22 -0.12
C VAL A 37 6.16 1.78 1.02
N TYR A 38 6.66 2.77 1.76
CA TYR A 38 7.52 2.60 2.92
C TYR A 38 6.97 3.35 4.12
N GLU A 39 7.29 2.86 5.31
CA GLU A 39 7.14 3.62 6.56
C GLU A 39 8.11 4.81 6.59
N ALA A 40 7.64 5.98 6.99
CA ALA A 40 8.44 7.19 6.98
C ALA A 40 9.51 7.24 8.08
N ASP A 41 9.24 6.60 9.22
CA ASP A 41 10.13 6.57 10.39
C ASP A 41 11.26 5.54 10.25
N THR A 42 10.97 4.37 9.66
CA THR A 42 11.93 3.26 9.56
C THR A 42 12.46 3.04 8.14
N GLN A 43 11.82 3.62 7.12
CA GLN A 43 12.06 3.29 5.71
C GLN A 43 11.92 1.79 5.41
N LYS A 44 11.08 1.08 6.17
CA LYS A 44 10.76 -0.32 5.90
C LYS A 44 9.68 -0.39 4.82
N LEU A 45 9.89 -1.25 3.82
CA LEU A 45 8.90 -1.54 2.78
C LEU A 45 7.64 -2.14 3.42
N ILE A 46 6.47 -1.67 3.02
CA ILE A 46 5.17 -2.18 3.48
C ILE A 46 4.24 -2.61 2.35
N PHE A 47 4.50 -2.16 1.12
CA PHE A 47 3.74 -2.58 -0.06
C PHE A 47 4.57 -2.36 -1.32
N SER A 48 4.48 -3.29 -2.27
CA SER A 48 5.02 -3.12 -3.62
C SER A 48 4.06 -3.69 -4.66
N GLY A 49 3.84 -2.94 -5.74
CA GLY A 49 3.05 -3.41 -6.88
C GLY A 49 3.66 -4.62 -7.60
N GLN A 50 4.98 -4.85 -7.41
CA GLN A 50 5.73 -5.96 -8.02
C GLN A 50 5.61 -7.27 -7.26
N LEU A 51 5.27 -7.21 -5.96
CA LEU A 51 5.09 -8.40 -5.13
C LEU A 51 3.71 -9.02 -5.36
N ASP A 52 3.59 -10.31 -5.09
CA ASP A 52 2.33 -11.01 -5.19
C ASP A 52 1.40 -10.75 -3.98
N ASN A 53 0.27 -11.46 -3.93
CA ASN A 53 -0.70 -11.30 -2.85
C ASN A 53 -0.20 -11.84 -1.51
N GLU A 54 0.58 -12.92 -1.51
CA GLU A 54 1.10 -13.56 -0.30
C GLU A 54 2.16 -12.67 0.34
N GLU A 55 3.15 -12.25 -0.46
CA GLU A 55 4.23 -11.37 -0.02
C GLU A 55 3.70 -10.02 0.49
N ASN A 56 2.78 -9.37 -0.23
CA ASN A 56 2.17 -8.12 0.24
C ASN A 56 1.33 -8.34 1.51
N SER A 57 0.65 -9.48 1.65
CA SER A 57 -0.15 -9.76 2.85
C SER A 57 0.74 -9.92 4.09
N GLU A 58 1.92 -10.51 3.96
CA GLU A 58 2.89 -10.60 5.07
C GLU A 58 3.36 -9.21 5.52
N LEU A 59 3.67 -8.32 4.57
CA LEU A 59 4.08 -6.94 4.87
C LEU A 59 2.97 -6.14 5.55
N LEU A 60 1.72 -6.36 5.14
CA LEU A 60 0.54 -5.62 5.58
C LEU A 60 -0.11 -6.17 6.85
N GLN A 61 0.29 -7.36 7.31
CA GLN A 61 -0.30 -8.02 8.47
C GLN A 61 -0.38 -7.13 9.72
N LYS A 62 0.67 -6.34 9.98
CA LYS A 62 0.72 -5.42 11.13
C LYS A 62 -0.31 -4.28 11.08
N TYR A 63 -0.87 -4.01 9.90
CA TYR A 63 -1.93 -3.04 9.69
C TYR A 63 -3.33 -3.67 9.69
N GLY A 64 -3.43 -4.98 9.91
CA GLY A 64 -4.71 -5.69 9.82
C GLY A 64 -5.23 -5.81 8.39
N ILE A 65 -4.37 -5.70 7.38
CA ILE A 65 -4.75 -5.71 5.97
C ILE A 65 -4.07 -6.88 5.26
N ARG A 66 -4.77 -7.48 4.31
CA ARG A 66 -4.21 -8.45 3.36
C ARG A 66 -4.58 -8.10 1.93
N MET A 67 -3.86 -8.67 0.99
CA MET A 67 -4.14 -8.56 -0.43
C MET A 67 -4.81 -9.85 -0.92
N ILE A 68 -5.87 -9.70 -1.71
CA ILE A 68 -6.65 -10.83 -2.22
C ILE A 68 -6.95 -10.63 -3.71
N ASP A 69 -7.21 -11.73 -4.40
CA ASP A 69 -7.89 -11.68 -5.69
C ASP A 69 -9.40 -11.65 -5.47
N HIS A 70 -10.06 -10.60 -5.97
CA HIS A 70 -11.50 -10.45 -5.91
C HIS A 70 -12.03 -9.96 -7.25
N LYS A 71 -12.94 -10.75 -7.85
CA LYS A 71 -13.57 -10.46 -9.15
C LYS A 71 -12.57 -10.19 -10.29
N GLY A 72 -11.44 -10.89 -10.29
CA GLY A 72 -10.41 -10.77 -11.32
C GLY A 72 -9.42 -9.61 -11.11
N TYR A 73 -9.50 -8.91 -9.99
CA TYR A 73 -8.59 -7.83 -9.63
C TYR A 73 -7.97 -8.07 -8.27
N ARG A 74 -6.75 -7.57 -8.07
CA ARG A 74 -6.12 -7.51 -6.75
C ARG A 74 -6.78 -6.41 -5.92
N LYS A 75 -7.15 -6.72 -4.68
CA LYS A 75 -7.82 -5.81 -3.74
C LYS A 75 -7.20 -5.90 -2.35
N LEU A 76 -7.31 -4.81 -1.60
CA LEU A 76 -6.99 -4.81 -0.18
C LEU A 76 -8.24 -5.22 0.61
N GLN A 77 -8.06 -6.03 1.64
CA GLN A 77 -9.13 -6.46 2.52
C GLN A 77 -8.70 -6.30 3.98
N ASP A 78 -9.59 -5.79 4.81
CA ASP A 78 -9.47 -5.83 6.26
C ASP A 78 -9.55 -7.28 6.76
N ILE A 79 -8.60 -7.68 7.60
CA ILE A 79 -8.49 -9.06 8.08
C ILE A 79 -9.58 -9.39 9.10
N GLU A 80 -9.99 -8.43 9.94
CA GLU A 80 -10.92 -8.67 11.04
C GLU A 80 -12.38 -8.70 10.57
N SER A 81 -12.80 -7.66 9.85
CA SER A 81 -14.16 -7.48 9.36
C SER A 81 -14.42 -8.19 8.02
N GLY A 82 -13.37 -8.46 7.24
CA GLY A 82 -13.49 -8.94 5.87
C GLY A 82 -13.94 -7.87 4.87
N GLU A 83 -14.02 -6.59 5.26
CA GLU A 83 -14.32 -5.48 4.36
C GLU A 83 -13.30 -5.42 3.22
N ILE A 84 -13.78 -5.36 1.98
CA ILE A 84 -12.94 -5.19 0.79
C ILE A 84 -12.90 -3.70 0.47
N TYR A 85 -11.71 -3.14 0.47
CA TYR A 85 -11.50 -1.75 0.10
C TYR A 85 -11.59 -1.59 -1.41
N GLU A 86 -12.29 -0.54 -1.83
CA GLU A 86 -12.38 -0.15 -3.23
C GLU A 86 -11.43 1.01 -3.50
N ALA A 87 -10.61 0.87 -4.54
CA ALA A 87 -9.74 1.94 -4.99
C ALA A 87 -10.57 3.08 -5.59
N PRO A 88 -10.14 4.34 -5.43
CA PRO A 88 -10.88 5.50 -5.93
C PRO A 88 -10.79 5.71 -7.44
N TRP A 89 -9.94 4.95 -8.16
CA TRP A 89 -9.87 4.97 -9.62
C TRP A 89 -10.61 3.79 -10.25
N HIS A 90 -11.13 4.02 -11.45
CA HIS A 90 -11.93 3.08 -12.25
C HIS A 90 -11.23 2.73 -13.55
#